data_AF-H6TNL0-F1
#
_entry.id   AF-H6TNL0-F1
#
_cell.length_a   1.000
_cell.length_b   1.000
_cell.length_c   1.000
_cell.angle_alpha   90.00
_cell.angle_beta   90.00
_cell.angle_gamma   90.00
#
_symmetry.space_group_name_H-M   'P 1'
#
loop_
_entity.id
_entity.type
_entity.pdbx_description
1 polymer ?
#
loop_
_entity_poly.entity_id
_entity_poly.type
_entity_poly.pdbx_seq_one_letter_code
_entity_poly.pdbx_strand_id
1 'polypeptide(L)'
;NEENWDKVRTIFLPTEKPMTSEACAPLIATLPLEVRGKIGDFIKGVFAVFQDLDFTFLEMNPFTLVNGEPYPLDMRGELDDTAAFKNFKKWGNIEFPLPFGRVLSPTESFIHELDEKTSASLKFTVLNPKGRIWTMVAG
;
A
#
# COMPACT_ATOMS: atom_id res chain seq x y z
N ASN A 1 -0.03 -18.08 1.77
CA ASN A 1 -0.09 -17.61 3.17
C ASN A 1 -1.51 -17.12 3.50
N GLU A 2 -2.54 -17.87 3.08
CA GLU A 2 -3.97 -17.49 3.17
C GLU A 2 -4.73 -18.32 4.22
N GLU A 3 -4.07 -19.31 4.84
CA GLU A 3 -4.71 -20.32 5.71
C GLU A 3 -5.20 -19.78 7.06
N ASN A 4 -4.97 -18.51 7.38
CA ASN A 4 -5.35 -17.91 8.66
C ASN A 4 -6.30 -16.71 8.54
N TRP A 5 -6.85 -16.43 7.36
CA TRP A 5 -7.82 -15.33 7.21
C TRP A 5 -9.05 -15.51 8.09
N ASP A 6 -9.51 -16.74 8.31
CA ASP A 6 -10.65 -17.03 9.20
C ASP A 6 -10.36 -16.71 10.69
N LYS A 7 -9.09 -16.48 11.05
CA LYS A 7 -8.67 -16.16 12.42
C LYS A 7 -8.43 -14.68 12.65
N VAL A 8 -8.47 -13.85 11.60
CA VAL A 8 -8.24 -12.41 11.75
C VAL A 8 -9.50 -11.73 12.28
N ARG A 9 -9.28 -10.65 13.04
CA ARG A 9 -10.36 -9.75 13.43
C ARG A 9 -10.39 -8.60 12.46
N THR A 10 -11.58 -8.30 11.97
CA THR A 10 -11.79 -7.22 11.00
C THR A 10 -12.79 -6.24 11.53
N ILE A 11 -12.53 -4.96 11.29
CA ILE A 11 -13.49 -3.88 11.47
C ILE A 11 -13.63 -3.15 10.14
N PHE A 12 -14.80 -2.56 9.90
CA PHE A 12 -15.02 -1.66 8.78
C PHE A 12 -15.05 -0.22 9.30
N LEU A 13 -14.22 0.64 8.73
CA LEU A 13 -14.26 2.08 8.96
C LEU A 13 -14.87 2.76 7.74
N PRO A 14 -15.99 3.48 7.89
CA PRO A 14 -16.53 4.30 6.80
C PRO A 14 -15.55 5.39 6.39
N THR A 15 -15.68 5.86 5.15
CA THR A 15 -14.86 6.95 4.61
C THR A 15 -14.91 8.18 5.51
N GLU A 16 -13.76 8.86 5.65
CA GLU A 16 -13.57 10.06 6.49
C GLU A 16 -13.80 9.86 7.99
N LYS A 17 -14.01 8.62 8.46
CA LYS A 17 -14.09 8.34 9.90
C LYS A 17 -12.71 8.06 10.47
N PRO A 18 -12.37 8.68 11.62
CA PRO A 18 -11.12 8.40 12.29
C PRO A 18 -11.15 7.03 12.97
N MET A 19 -9.97 6.44 13.19
CA MET A 19 -9.80 5.28 14.05
C MET A 19 -9.93 5.70 15.52
N THR A 20 -11.15 5.67 16.07
CA THR A 20 -11.37 5.99 17.50
C THR A 20 -11.06 4.80 18.41
N SER A 21 -11.01 5.04 19.73
CA SER A 21 -10.86 3.97 20.71
C SER A 21 -11.99 2.94 20.62
N GLU A 22 -13.22 3.40 20.36
CA GLU A 22 -14.41 2.55 20.22
C GLU A 22 -14.31 1.68 18.96
N ALA A 23 -13.86 2.28 17.85
CA ALA A 23 -13.67 1.54 16.59
C ALA A 23 -12.55 0.51 16.71
N CYS A 24 -11.47 0.82 17.42
CA CYS A 24 -10.33 -0.07 17.62
C CYS A 24 -10.59 -1.17 18.67
N ALA A 25 -11.55 -0.98 19.59
CA ALA A 25 -11.80 -1.89 20.71
C ALA A 25 -11.99 -3.36 20.31
N PRO A 26 -12.73 -3.72 19.24
CA PRO A 26 -12.89 -5.12 18.82
C PRO A 26 -11.56 -5.81 18.45
N LEU A 27 -10.62 -5.06 17.88
CA LEU A 27 -9.32 -5.58 17.43
C LEU A 27 -8.42 -5.99 18.61
N ILE A 28 -8.51 -5.24 19.71
CA ILE A 28 -7.61 -5.40 20.88
C ILE A 28 -8.27 -6.13 22.06
N ALA A 29 -9.55 -6.50 21.95
CA ALA A 29 -10.35 -7.03 23.06
C ALA A 29 -9.81 -8.34 23.66
N THR A 30 -9.11 -9.18 22.87
CA THR A 30 -8.49 -10.43 23.37
C THR A 30 -7.03 -10.29 23.77
N LEU A 31 -6.43 -9.12 23.59
CA LEU A 31 -5.04 -8.91 23.98
C LEU A 31 -4.92 -8.78 25.51
N PRO A 32 -3.79 -9.21 26.09
CA PRO A 32 -3.48 -8.98 27.51
C PRO A 32 -3.57 -7.50 27.88
N LEU A 33 -4.04 -7.20 29.10
CA LEU A 33 -4.27 -5.83 29.56
C LEU A 33 -3.01 -4.95 29.50
N GLU A 34 -1.84 -5.55 29.76
CA GLU A 34 -0.54 -4.87 29.79
C GLU A 34 -0.15 -4.27 28.43
N VAL A 35 -0.53 -4.93 27.33
CA VAL A 35 -0.15 -4.53 25.95
C VAL A 35 -1.29 -3.88 25.19
N ARG A 36 -2.54 -4.06 25.66
CA ARG A 36 -3.76 -3.61 24.99
C ARG A 36 -3.74 -2.11 24.65
N GLY A 37 -3.32 -1.27 25.60
CA GLY A 37 -3.25 0.18 25.39
C GLY A 37 -2.24 0.56 24.30
N LYS A 38 -1.01 0.06 24.42
CA LYS A 38 0.08 0.34 23.47
C LYS A 38 -0.23 -0.14 22.05
N ILE A 39 -0.82 -1.34 21.91
CA ILE A 39 -1.25 -1.85 20.61
C ILE A 39 -2.40 -1.02 20.03
N GLY A 40 -3.35 -0.58 20.86
CA GLY A 40 -4.43 0.30 20.42
C GLY A 40 -3.92 1.63 19.89
N ASP A 41 -2.98 2.27 20.58
CA ASP A 41 -2.37 3.53 20.13
C ASP A 41 -1.52 3.34 18.88
N PHE A 42 -0.83 2.20 18.77
CA PHE A 42 -0.09 1.84 17.56
C PHE A 42 -1.02 1.67 16.35
N ILE A 43 -2.13 0.94 16.47
CA ILE A 43 -3.10 0.77 15.38
C ILE A 43 -3.65 2.12 14.91
N LYS A 44 -3.97 3.03 15.83
CA LYS A 44 -4.41 4.39 15.50
C LYS A 44 -3.34 5.18 14.77
N GLY A 45 -2.08 5.11 15.24
CA GLY A 45 -0.94 5.75 14.59
C GLY A 45 -0.70 5.22 13.18
N VAL A 46 -0.74 3.89 13.00
CA VAL A 46 -0.63 3.24 11.69
C VAL A 46 -1.74 3.69 10.75
N PHE A 47 -2.99 3.75 11.23
CA PHE A 47 -4.10 4.23 10.42
C PHE A 47 -3.97 5.72 10.04
N ALA A 48 -3.47 6.56 10.95
CA ALA A 48 -3.18 7.96 10.64
C ALA A 48 -2.11 8.08 9.54
N VAL A 49 -1.04 7.29 9.61
CA VAL A 49 -0.01 7.22 8.55
C VAL A 49 -0.58 6.70 7.23
N PHE A 50 -1.42 5.67 7.29
CA PHE A 50 -2.10 5.10 6.12
C PHE A 50 -2.89 6.18 5.36
N GLN A 51 -3.66 7.01 6.08
CA GLN A 51 -4.42 8.11 5.49
C GLN A 51 -3.54 9.28 5.04
N ASP A 52 -2.54 9.65 5.84
CA ASP A 52 -1.71 10.84 5.61
C ASP A 52 -0.79 10.71 4.39
N LEU A 53 -0.39 9.47 4.08
CA LEU A 53 0.49 9.15 2.95
C LEU A 53 -0.24 8.53 1.76
N ASP A 54 -1.59 8.51 1.75
CA ASP A 54 -2.42 7.94 0.68
C ASP A 54 -2.04 6.47 0.34
N PHE A 55 -1.94 5.63 1.37
CA PHE A 55 -1.84 4.18 1.19
C PHE A 55 -3.18 3.59 0.73
N THR A 56 -3.11 2.58 -0.13
CA THR A 56 -4.24 1.73 -0.53
C THR A 56 -4.20 0.38 0.21
N PHE A 57 -3.00 -0.05 0.60
CA PHE A 57 -2.77 -1.27 1.37
C PHE A 57 -1.57 -1.09 2.30
N LEU A 58 -1.65 -1.63 3.52
CA LEU A 58 -0.53 -1.69 4.45
C LEU A 58 -0.67 -2.93 5.33
N GLU A 59 0.35 -3.78 5.30
CA GLU A 59 0.47 -5.02 6.06
C GLU A 59 1.78 -5.01 6.84
N MET A 60 1.73 -5.47 8.09
CA MET A 60 2.90 -5.69 8.93
C MET A 60 2.83 -7.12 9.48
N ASN A 61 3.62 -8.04 8.90
CA ASN A 61 3.53 -9.45 9.23
C ASN A 61 4.86 -10.21 9.00
N PRO A 62 5.60 -10.56 10.07
CA PRO A 62 5.25 -10.40 11.47
C PRO A 62 5.59 -9.00 12.01
N PHE A 63 4.91 -8.61 13.10
CA PHE A 63 5.41 -7.60 14.02
C PHE A 63 5.52 -8.19 15.43
N THR A 64 6.38 -7.63 16.26
CA THR A 64 6.65 -8.11 17.62
C THR A 64 6.57 -6.96 18.63
N LEU A 65 6.78 -7.27 19.91
CA LEU A 65 6.94 -6.29 20.98
C LEU A 65 8.39 -6.28 21.47
N VAL A 66 9.03 -5.13 21.47
CA VAL A 66 10.37 -4.92 22.04
C VAL A 66 10.23 -3.97 23.22
N ASN A 67 10.55 -4.42 24.44
CA ASN A 67 10.32 -3.66 25.68
C ASN A 67 8.86 -3.18 25.84
N GLY A 68 7.92 -3.98 25.33
CA GLY A 68 6.49 -3.67 25.32
C GLY A 68 6.06 -2.68 24.25
N GLU A 69 6.95 -2.19 23.39
CA GLU A 69 6.61 -1.32 22.25
C GLU A 69 6.44 -2.14 20.96
N PRO A 70 5.42 -1.85 20.15
CA PRO A 70 5.23 -2.51 18.85
C PRO A 70 6.38 -2.24 17.87
N TYR A 71 6.86 -3.31 17.25
CA TYR A 71 7.99 -3.28 16.34
C TYR A 71 7.70 -4.16 15.10
N PRO A 72 7.41 -3.56 13.93
CA PRO A 72 7.26 -4.29 12.67
C PRO A 72 8.58 -4.94 12.25
N LEU A 73 8.57 -6.25 12.00
CA LEU A 73 9.75 -6.98 11.51
C LEU A 73 9.74 -7.08 9.99
N ASP A 74 8.55 -7.17 9.40
CA ASP A 74 8.32 -7.11 7.97
C ASP A 74 7.12 -6.22 7.66
N MET A 75 7.17 -5.52 6.54
CA MET A 75 6.09 -4.64 6.09
C MET A 75 5.93 -4.67 4.57
N ARG A 76 4.69 -4.67 4.13
CA ARG A 76 4.31 -4.47 2.73
C ARG A 76 3.31 -3.33 2.65
N GLY A 77 3.54 -2.37 1.76
CA GLY A 77 2.62 -1.27 1.53
C GLY A 77 2.41 -1.02 0.04
N GLU A 78 1.22 -0.53 -0.30
CA GLU A 78 0.88 -0.06 -1.64
C GLU A 78 0.34 1.37 -1.51
N LEU A 79 0.81 2.25 -2.40
CA LEU A 79 0.46 3.67 -2.43
C LEU A 79 -0.35 3.97 -3.68
N ASP A 80 -1.22 4.97 -3.61
CA ASP A 80 -1.94 5.49 -4.77
C ASP A 80 -1.01 6.42 -5.58
N ASP A 81 -0.42 5.91 -6.65
CA ASP A 81 0.52 6.65 -7.51
C ASP A 81 -0.05 7.98 -8.04
N THR A 82 -1.37 8.10 -8.18
CA THR A 82 -2.03 9.35 -8.58
C THR A 82 -1.91 10.46 -7.52
N ALA A 83 -1.70 10.09 -6.24
CA ALA A 83 -1.48 11.01 -5.14
C ALA A 83 -0.02 11.52 -5.04
N ALA A 84 0.88 11.09 -5.94
CA ALA A 84 2.28 11.51 -5.95
C ALA A 84 2.43 13.04 -5.97
N PHE A 85 1.58 13.76 -6.73
CA PHE A 85 1.61 15.22 -6.77
C PHE A 85 1.28 15.87 -5.42
N LYS A 86 0.38 15.27 -4.64
CA LYS A 86 0.00 15.76 -3.30
C LYS A 86 1.10 15.44 -2.27
N ASN A 87 1.71 14.26 -2.38
CA ASN A 87 2.63 13.74 -1.39
C ASN A 87 4.12 13.87 -1.73
N PHE A 88 4.49 14.57 -2.81
CA PHE A 88 5.87 14.67 -3.28
C PHE A 88 6.88 15.03 -2.18
N LYS A 89 6.52 15.93 -1.25
CA LYS A 89 7.38 16.31 -0.12
C LYS A 89 7.56 15.21 0.91
N LYS A 90 6.52 14.39 1.12
CA LYS A 90 6.50 13.33 2.14
C LYS A 90 7.12 12.04 1.60
N TRP A 91 6.80 11.68 0.36
CA TRP A 91 7.31 10.48 -0.29
C TRP A 91 8.77 10.62 -0.74
N GLY A 92 9.21 11.85 -1.05
CA GLY A 92 10.55 12.07 -1.56
C GLY A 92 10.75 11.39 -2.91
N ASN A 93 11.85 10.65 -3.06
CA ASN A 93 12.19 9.95 -4.31
C ASN A 93 11.74 8.49 -4.26
N ILE A 94 10.48 8.24 -3.96
CA ILE A 94 9.94 6.88 -3.98
C ILE A 94 9.87 6.38 -5.42
N GLU A 95 10.26 5.12 -5.63
CA GLU A 95 10.14 4.44 -6.92
C GLU A 95 9.06 3.37 -6.82
N PHE A 96 8.22 3.26 -7.85
CA PHE A 96 7.25 2.18 -7.98
C PHE A 96 7.91 1.02 -8.75
N PRO A 97 8.33 -0.05 -8.08
CA PRO A 97 9.05 -1.14 -8.74
C PRO A 97 8.10 -1.90 -9.65
N LEU A 98 8.65 -2.38 -10.76
CA LEU A 98 7.92 -3.29 -11.65
C LEU A 98 7.69 -4.64 -10.97
N PRO A 99 6.67 -5.40 -11.41
CA PRO A 99 6.48 -6.77 -10.98
C PRO A 99 7.76 -7.59 -11.15
N PHE A 100 8.00 -8.49 -10.20
CA PHE A 100 9.20 -9.31 -10.18
C PHE A 100 9.44 -10.04 -11.51
N GLY A 101 10.68 -10.00 -12.00
CA GLY A 101 11.08 -10.62 -13.27
C GLY A 101 10.79 -9.78 -14.52
N ARG A 102 10.24 -8.57 -14.36
CA ARG A 102 9.97 -7.66 -15.47
C ARG A 102 11.00 -6.54 -15.53
N VAL A 103 11.60 -6.37 -16.70
CA VAL A 103 12.44 -5.21 -17.03
C VAL A 103 11.74 -4.49 -18.17
N LEU A 104 11.51 -3.18 -18.03
CA LEU A 104 10.97 -2.39 -19.12
C LEU A 104 11.96 -2.39 -20.28
N SER A 105 11.45 -2.67 -21.47
CA SER A 105 12.20 -2.40 -22.70
C SER A 105 12.37 -0.89 -22.87
N PRO A 106 13.40 -0.43 -23.63
CA PRO A 106 13.61 1.00 -23.88
C PRO A 106 12.37 1.71 -24.44
N THR A 107 11.55 1.00 -25.22
CA THR A 107 10.30 1.53 -25.77
C THR A 107 9.20 1.69 -24.72
N GLU A 108 9.07 0.73 -23.80
CA GLU A 108 8.09 0.85 -22.70
C GLU A 108 8.47 1.97 -21.74
N SER A 109 9.75 2.12 -21.39
CA SER A 109 10.22 3.25 -20.58
C SER A 109 9.95 4.60 -21.25
N PHE A 110 10.17 4.70 -22.57
CA PHE A 110 9.90 5.94 -23.29
C PHE A 110 8.41 6.32 -23.27
N ILE A 111 7.50 5.36 -23.47
CA ILE A 111 6.07 5.63 -23.39
C ILE A 111 5.65 5.98 -21.96
N HIS A 112 6.21 5.30 -20.95
CA HIS A 112 5.96 5.62 -19.54
C HIS A 112 6.37 7.06 -19.19
N GLU A 113 7.55 7.50 -19.61
CA GLU A 113 7.97 8.88 -19.41
C GLU A 113 7.08 9.91 -20.14
N LEU A 114 6.54 9.55 -21.31
CA LEU A 114 5.61 10.43 -22.04
C LEU A 114 4.25 10.52 -21.35
N ASP A 115 3.76 9.41 -20.80
CA ASP A 115 2.53 9.36 -20.00
C ASP A 115 2.64 10.26 -18.76
N GLU A 116 3.76 10.20 -18.03
CA GLU A 116 4.00 11.07 -16.87
C GLU A 116 4.08 12.57 -17.23
N LYS A 117 4.55 12.90 -18.43
CA LYS A 117 4.76 14.29 -18.88
C LYS A 117 3.55 14.88 -19.60
N THR A 118 2.51 14.09 -19.87
CA THR A 118 1.33 14.55 -20.62
C THR A 118 0.05 14.27 -19.84
N SER A 119 -1.02 15.01 -20.15
CA SER A 119 -2.35 14.72 -19.56
C SER A 119 -3.08 13.59 -20.30
N ALA A 120 -2.46 12.98 -21.30
CA ALA A 120 -3.04 11.88 -22.07
C ALA A 120 -2.65 10.54 -21.44
N SER A 121 -3.56 9.57 -21.44
CA SER A 121 -3.26 8.22 -20.99
C SER A 121 -2.56 7.45 -22.11
N LEU A 122 -1.27 7.18 -21.92
CA LEU A 122 -0.40 6.46 -22.84
C LEU A 122 0.13 5.21 -22.12
N LYS A 123 -0.40 4.04 -22.45
CA LYS A 123 0.03 2.77 -21.87
C LYS A 123 0.54 1.85 -22.97
N PHE A 124 1.79 1.39 -22.83
CA PHE A 124 2.39 0.46 -23.76
C PHE A 124 3.09 -0.67 -23.01
N THR A 125 2.90 -1.89 -23.49
CA THR A 125 3.43 -3.08 -22.85
C THR A 125 3.66 -4.17 -23.89
N VAL A 126 4.88 -4.70 -23.94
CA VAL A 126 5.27 -5.74 -24.89
C VAL A 126 5.07 -7.11 -24.22
N LEU A 127 4.16 -7.91 -24.77
CA LEU A 127 3.94 -9.29 -24.31
C LEU A 127 4.87 -10.28 -25.04
N ASN A 128 4.94 -10.19 -26.37
CA ASN A 128 5.83 -10.99 -27.20
C ASN A 128 6.40 -10.13 -28.34
N PRO A 129 7.69 -9.74 -28.30
CA PRO A 129 8.31 -8.93 -29.34
C PRO A 129 8.28 -9.55 -30.74
N LYS A 130 8.18 -10.89 -30.84
CA LYS A 130 8.09 -11.64 -32.10
C LYS A 130 6.65 -12.01 -32.46
N GLY A 131 5.67 -11.45 -31.76
CA GLY A 131 4.25 -11.66 -32.05
C GLY A 131 3.88 -11.10 -33.42
N ARG A 132 2.96 -11.78 -34.11
CA ARG A 132 2.40 -11.33 -35.40
C ARG A 132 1.14 -10.47 -35.27
N ILE A 133 0.59 -10.36 -34.06
CA ILE A 133 -0.61 -9.59 -33.75
C ILE A 133 -0.17 -8.42 -32.87
N TRP A 134 -0.52 -7.21 -33.30
CA TRP A 134 -0.26 -5.97 -32.58
C TRP A 134 -1.57 -5.18 -32.48
N THR A 135 -1.83 -4.62 -31.31
CA THR A 135 -3.05 -3.86 -31.02
C THR A 135 -2.68 -2.43 -30.70
N MET A 136 -3.30 -1.48 -31.40
CA MET A 136 -3.29 -0.06 -31.07
C MET A 136 -4.74 0.37 -30.92
N VAL A 137 -5.18 0.49 -29.67
CA VAL A 137 -6.57 0.81 -29.31
C VAL A 137 -6.59 2.20 -28.72
N ALA A 138 -7.46 3.07 -29.23
CA ALA A 138 -7.76 4.36 -28.61
C ALA A 138 -8.91 4.15 -27.61
N GLY A 139 -8.69 4.54 -26.36
CA GLY A 139 -9.65 4.48 -25.26
C GLY A 139 -9.94 5.87 -24.70
#